data_AF-A0A0K0DET1-F1
#
_entry.id   AF-A0A0K0DET1-F1
#
_cell.length_a   1.000
_cell.length_b   1.000
_cell.length_c   1.000
_cell.angle_alpha   90.00
_cell.angle_beta   90.00
_cell.angle_gamma   90.00
#
_symmetry.space_group_name_H-M   'P 1'
#
loop_
_entity.id
_entity.type
_entity.pdbx_description
1 polymer ?
#
loop_
_entity_poly.entity_id
_entity_poly.type
_entity_poly.pdbx_seq_one_letter_code
_entity_poly.pdbx_strand_id
1 'polypeptide(L)'
;MVQSSTLHKTGLIVAVDKNLGIAKNGSIPWNLKKDMKHFVERTSNTKDPTKVNAVVMGRRCWESIPEKFRPLKNRLNVVISRTLPEHRDESLIISNNFDEIMKELLCGQLSANVERVWNIGGGEIYKLALEKGFVDWILMTRIQTE
;
A
#
# COMPACT_ATOMS: atom_id res chain seq x y z
N MET A 1 -13.98 -24.22 16.22
CA MET A 1 -12.87 -23.49 16.86
C MET A 1 -12.70 -22.17 16.13
N VAL A 2 -13.17 -21.07 16.71
CA VAL A 2 -12.94 -19.74 16.14
C VAL A 2 -11.49 -19.40 16.45
N GLN A 3 -10.61 -19.42 15.44
CA GLN A 3 -9.27 -18.87 15.62
C GLN A 3 -9.45 -17.41 16.04
N SER A 4 -8.95 -17.09 17.23
CA SER A 4 -8.81 -15.71 17.71
C SER A 4 -7.90 -14.98 16.74
N SER A 5 -8.45 -14.30 15.74
CA SER A 5 -7.69 -13.57 14.73
C SER A 5 -7.19 -12.27 15.35
N THR A 6 -5.90 -12.24 15.64
CA THR A 6 -5.20 -10.96 15.87
C THR A 6 -5.39 -10.13 14.59
N LEU A 7 -6.07 -8.99 14.68
CA LEU A 7 -6.21 -8.08 13.55
C LEU A 7 -4.80 -7.71 13.08
N HIS A 8 -4.50 -7.96 11.81
CA HIS A 8 -3.20 -7.56 11.25
C HIS A 8 -3.05 -6.04 11.36
N LYS A 9 -1.84 -5.57 11.71
CA LYS A 9 -1.59 -4.13 11.79
C LYS A 9 -1.43 -3.54 10.39
N THR A 10 -1.97 -2.34 10.23
CA THR A 10 -1.94 -1.51 9.03
C THR A 10 -0.94 -0.37 9.18
N GLY A 11 -0.01 -0.24 8.25
CA GLY A 11 0.90 0.90 8.17
C GLY A 11 0.49 1.84 7.04
N LEU A 12 0.75 3.12 7.19
CA LEU A 12 0.76 4.09 6.09
C LEU A 12 2.21 4.49 5.83
N ILE A 13 2.67 4.43 4.58
CA ILE A 13 4.00 4.88 4.17
C ILE A 13 3.89 6.01 3.17
N VAL A 14 4.57 7.13 3.43
CA VAL A 14 4.46 8.35 2.63
C VAL A 14 5.75 9.17 2.68
N ALA A 15 6.09 9.81 1.58
CA ALA A 15 7.10 10.86 1.52
C ALA A 15 6.39 12.21 1.27
N VAL A 16 6.76 13.24 2.03
CA VAL A 16 6.13 14.56 1.97
C VAL A 16 7.16 15.68 1.89
N ASP A 17 6.85 16.76 1.19
CA ASP A 17 7.60 18.03 1.28
C ASP A 17 7.25 18.83 2.55
N LYS A 18 7.84 20.02 2.69
CA LYS A 18 7.61 20.93 3.83
C LYS A 18 6.14 21.39 4.00
N ASN A 19 5.34 21.31 2.94
CA ASN A 19 3.94 21.71 2.90
C ASN A 19 2.99 20.50 2.90
N LEU A 20 3.48 19.30 3.25
CA LEU A 20 2.75 18.03 3.19
C LEU A 20 2.32 17.61 1.77
N GLY A 21 2.93 18.18 0.73
CA GLY A 21 2.75 17.76 -0.65
C GLY A 21 3.37 16.38 -0.89
N ILE A 22 2.65 15.51 -1.62
CA ILE A 22 3.06 14.12 -1.92
C ILE A 22 3.34 13.86 -3.40
N ALA A 23 2.77 14.67 -4.29
CA ALA A 23 2.81 14.49 -5.73
C ALA A 23 2.54 15.81 -6.44
N LYS A 24 3.08 15.99 -7.64
CA LYS A 24 2.79 17.10 -8.53
C LYS A 24 2.61 16.56 -9.94
N ASN A 25 1.55 16.98 -10.64
CA ASN A 25 1.25 16.52 -12.01
C ASN A 25 1.18 14.98 -12.16
N GLY A 26 0.68 14.28 -11.14
CA GLY A 26 0.49 12.82 -11.18
C GLY A 26 1.74 12.00 -10.90
N SER A 27 2.89 12.62 -10.60
CA SER A 27 4.13 11.94 -10.26
C SER A 27 4.74 12.46 -8.96
N ILE A 28 5.67 11.66 -8.42
CA ILE A 28 6.49 12.06 -7.28
C ILE A 28 7.53 13.09 -7.78
N PRO A 29 7.58 14.32 -7.23
CA PRO A 29 8.38 15.41 -7.79
C PRO A 29 9.87 15.36 -7.40
N TRP A 30 10.30 14.32 -6.70
CA TRP A 30 11.67 14.11 -6.26
C TRP A 30 12.17 12.71 -6.64
N ASN A 31 13.48 12.59 -6.82
CA ASN A 31 14.15 11.32 -7.11
C ASN A 31 15.17 10.99 -6.01
N LEU A 32 14.70 10.43 -4.91
CA LEU A 32 15.51 10.12 -3.73
C LEU A 32 15.75 8.61 -3.63
N LYS A 33 16.87 8.14 -4.20
CA LYS A 33 17.21 6.69 -4.21
C LYS A 33 17.21 6.05 -2.82
N LYS A 34 17.63 6.79 -1.78
CA LYS A 34 17.63 6.31 -0.39
C LYS A 34 16.20 6.07 0.13
N ASP A 35 15.29 7.00 -0.13
CA ASP A 35 13.88 6.86 0.25
C ASP A 35 13.21 5.72 -0.53
N MET A 36 13.47 5.60 -1.83
CA MET A 36 12.95 4.49 -2.63
C MET A 36 13.45 3.12 -2.13
N LYS A 37 14.74 3.01 -1.78
CA LYS A 37 15.30 1.79 -1.16
C LYS A 37 14.59 1.48 0.16
N HIS A 38 14.39 2.49 0.99
CA HIS A 38 13.67 2.35 2.25
C HIS A 38 12.23 1.89 2.05
N PHE A 39 11.49 2.50 1.10
CA PHE A 39 10.14 2.09 0.73
C PHE A 39 10.09 0.61 0.32
N VAL A 40 11.01 0.16 -0.54
CA VAL A 40 11.10 -1.23 -0.95
C VAL A 40 11.32 -2.14 0.26
N GLU A 41 12.37 -1.90 1.05
CA GLU A 41 12.70 -2.72 2.21
C GLU A 41 11.54 -2.83 3.22
N ARG A 42 10.89 -1.71 3.51
CA ARG A 42 9.77 -1.67 4.48
C ARG A 42 8.54 -2.39 3.98
N THR A 43 8.26 -2.30 2.69
CA THR A 43 7.05 -2.89 2.10
C THR A 43 7.24 -4.32 1.62
N SER A 44 8.46 -4.79 1.29
CA SER A 44 8.69 -6.15 0.81
C SER A 44 9.13 -7.14 1.87
N ASN A 45 9.80 -6.70 2.95
CA ASN A 45 10.37 -7.62 3.90
C ASN A 45 9.33 -8.11 4.91
N THR A 46 9.28 -9.42 5.13
CA THR A 46 8.50 -10.09 6.15
C THR A 46 9.41 -10.71 7.21
N LYS A 47 8.86 -10.96 8.41
CA LYS A 47 9.52 -11.77 9.43
C LYS A 47 9.33 -13.26 9.14
N ASP A 48 8.14 -13.62 8.68
CA ASP A 48 7.79 -14.97 8.26
C ASP A 48 8.09 -15.15 6.76
N PRO A 49 9.02 -16.04 6.37
CA PRO A 49 9.39 -16.25 4.98
C PRO A 49 8.28 -16.89 4.13
N THR A 50 7.23 -17.45 4.74
CA THR A 50 6.09 -18.01 4.00
C THR A 50 4.99 -16.98 3.73
N LYS A 51 5.13 -15.75 4.25
CA LYS A 51 4.16 -14.68 4.07
C LYS A 51 4.69 -13.57 3.16
N VAL A 52 3.75 -12.78 2.65
CA VAL A 52 4.02 -11.55 1.92
C VAL A 52 3.42 -10.35 2.65
N ASN A 53 3.88 -9.15 2.37
CA ASN A 53 3.13 -7.94 2.72
C ASN A 53 2.17 -7.57 1.58
N ALA A 54 1.07 -6.91 1.91
CA ALA A 54 0.17 -6.29 0.95
C ALA A 54 0.42 -4.79 0.84
N VAL A 55 0.38 -4.25 -0.38
CA VAL A 55 0.45 -2.81 -0.65
C VAL A 55 -0.85 -2.35 -1.31
N VAL A 56 -1.54 -1.42 -0.66
CA VAL A 56 -2.84 -0.88 -1.10
C VAL A 56 -2.62 0.49 -1.71
N MET A 57 -3.08 0.66 -2.95
CA MET A 57 -2.90 1.89 -3.70
C MET A 57 -4.11 2.24 -4.58
N GLY A 58 -4.24 3.51 -4.94
CA GLY A 58 -5.27 3.98 -5.86
C GLY A 58 -4.83 3.86 -7.30
N ARG A 59 -5.77 3.79 -8.23
CA ARG A 59 -5.52 3.68 -9.68
C ARG A 59 -4.49 4.68 -10.23
N ARG A 60 -4.54 5.96 -9.85
CA ARG A 60 -3.53 6.96 -10.31
C ARG A 60 -2.13 6.68 -9.78
N CYS A 61 -2.01 6.19 -8.53
CA CYS A 61 -0.72 5.79 -7.98
C CYS A 61 -0.18 4.58 -8.74
N TRP A 62 -1.02 3.58 -8.99
CA TRP A 62 -0.68 2.44 -9.83
C TRP A 62 -0.19 2.84 -11.22
N GLU A 63 -0.93 3.71 -11.93
CA GLU A 63 -0.56 4.20 -13.25
C GLU A 63 0.75 5.01 -13.26
N SER A 64 1.09 5.67 -12.16
CA SER A 64 2.35 6.43 -12.03
C SER A 64 3.60 5.55 -11.91
N ILE A 65 3.44 4.27 -11.57
CA ILE A 65 4.55 3.32 -11.45
C ILE A 65 4.97 2.89 -12.87
N PRO A 66 6.26 3.00 -13.25
CA PRO A 66 6.71 2.51 -14.56
C PRO A 66 6.34 1.04 -14.78
N GLU A 67 5.87 0.68 -15.97
CA GLU A 67 5.34 -0.67 -16.28
C GLU A 67 6.31 -1.80 -15.94
N LYS A 68 7.61 -1.61 -16.19
CA LYS A 68 8.66 -2.58 -15.84
C LYS A 68 8.78 -2.91 -14.34
N PHE A 69 8.17 -2.09 -13.47
CA PHE A 69 8.15 -2.28 -12.03
C PHE A 69 6.75 -2.68 -11.50
N ARG A 70 5.77 -2.83 -12.39
CA ARG A 70 4.42 -3.31 -12.04
C ARG A 70 4.28 -4.81 -12.37
N PRO A 71 3.63 -5.60 -11.50
CA PRO A 71 3.33 -5.31 -10.10
C PRO A 71 4.62 -5.17 -9.26
N LEU A 72 4.53 -4.50 -8.11
CA LEU A 72 5.67 -4.36 -7.21
C LEU A 72 6.06 -5.74 -6.67
N LYS A 73 7.27 -6.22 -7.02
CA LYS A 73 7.76 -7.57 -6.67
C LYS A 73 7.73 -7.84 -5.16
N ASN A 74 7.57 -9.11 -4.79
CA ASN A 74 7.58 -9.65 -3.42
C ASN A 74 6.49 -9.07 -2.49
N ARG A 75 5.38 -8.61 -3.07
CA ARG A 75 4.23 -8.04 -2.38
C ARG A 75 2.95 -8.44 -3.11
N LEU A 76 1.87 -8.58 -2.35
CA LEU A 76 0.53 -8.57 -2.92
C LEU A 76 0.15 -7.12 -3.24
N ASN A 77 -0.10 -6.81 -4.52
CA ASN A 77 -0.48 -5.47 -4.95
C ASN A 77 -2.01 -5.38 -4.97
N VAL A 78 -2.56 -4.38 -4.29
CA VAL A 78 -4.01 -4.12 -4.26
C VAL A 78 -4.26 -2.74 -4.84
N VAL A 79 -4.96 -2.69 -5.97
CA VAL A 79 -5.30 -1.45 -6.68
C VAL A 79 -6.79 -1.19 -6.51
N ILE A 80 -7.12 -0.09 -5.83
CA ILE A 80 -8.49 0.40 -5.72
C ILE A 80 -8.83 1.22 -6.95
N SER A 81 -9.81 0.76 -7.71
CA SER A 81 -10.25 1.40 -8.94
C SER A 81 -11.72 1.14 -9.24
N ARG A 82 -12.41 2.17 -9.74
CA ARG A 82 -13.77 2.05 -10.28
C ARG A 82 -13.80 1.88 -11.81
N THR A 83 -12.64 2.02 -12.47
CA THR A 83 -12.54 2.11 -13.93
C THR A 83 -11.66 1.05 -14.56
N LEU A 84 -10.80 0.39 -13.77
CA LEU A 84 -10.02 -0.75 -14.25
C LEU A 84 -10.88 -2.00 -14.13
N PRO A 85 -10.74 -2.98 -15.03
CA PRO A 85 -11.43 -4.26 -14.90
C PRO A 85 -11.00 -4.94 -13.60
N GLU A 86 -11.95 -5.63 -12.96
CA GLU A 86 -11.64 -6.47 -11.81
C GLU A 86 -10.63 -7.55 -12.21
N HIS A 87 -9.68 -7.81 -11.32
CA HIS A 87 -8.60 -8.75 -11.55
C HIS A 87 -8.18 -9.33 -10.21
N ARG A 88 -7.86 -10.62 -10.16
CA ARG A 88 -7.40 -11.28 -8.93
C ARG A 88 -6.47 -12.43 -9.31
N ASP A 89 -5.20 -12.28 -8.96
CA ASP A 89 -4.18 -13.35 -8.96
C ASP A 89 -3.32 -13.27 -7.68
N GLU A 90 -2.28 -14.09 -7.60
CA GLU A 90 -1.38 -14.19 -6.44
C GLU A 90 -0.59 -12.90 -6.15
N SER A 91 -0.38 -12.05 -7.17
CA SER A 91 0.47 -10.86 -7.12
C SER A 91 -0.29 -9.54 -7.23
N LEU A 92 -1.51 -9.55 -7.79
CA LEU A 92 -2.31 -8.38 -8.10
C LEU A 92 -3.80 -8.64 -7.85
N ILE A 93 -4.43 -7.72 -7.12
CA ILE A 93 -5.88 -7.60 -6.96
C ILE A 93 -6.29 -6.20 -7.40
N ILE A 94 -7.26 -6.11 -8.30
CA ILE A 94 -7.94 -4.87 -8.65
C ILE A 94 -9.36 -4.97 -8.12
N SER A 95 -9.73 -4.06 -7.22
CA SER A 95 -11.05 -4.02 -6.57
C SER A 95 -11.62 -2.61 -6.60
N ASN A 96 -12.94 -2.50 -6.64
CA ASN A 96 -13.66 -1.23 -6.51
C ASN A 96 -14.09 -0.93 -5.06
N ASN A 97 -13.85 -1.86 -4.12
CA ASN A 97 -14.36 -1.80 -2.76
C ASN A 97 -13.23 -1.84 -1.73
N PHE A 98 -12.85 -0.66 -1.23
CA PHE A 98 -11.79 -0.51 -0.24
C PHE A 98 -12.10 -1.21 1.09
N ASP A 99 -13.34 -1.13 1.59
CA ASP A 99 -13.68 -1.71 2.90
C ASP A 99 -13.64 -3.23 2.89
N GLU A 100 -14.15 -3.83 1.81
CA GLU A 100 -14.16 -5.27 1.63
C GLU A 100 -12.74 -5.83 1.52
N ILE A 101 -11.89 -5.23 0.68
CA ILE A 101 -10.52 -5.73 0.52
C ILE A 101 -9.68 -5.54 1.78
N MET A 102 -9.88 -4.44 2.52
CA MET A 102 -9.21 -4.25 3.81
C MET A 102 -9.65 -5.31 4.82
N LYS A 103 -10.95 -5.66 4.90
CA LYS A 103 -11.40 -6.76 5.76
C LYS A 103 -10.80 -8.11 5.35
N GLU A 104 -10.75 -8.41 4.05
CA GLU A 104 -10.11 -9.64 3.55
C GLU A 104 -8.64 -9.75 3.96
N LEU A 105 -7.88 -8.65 3.80
CA LEU A 105 -6.46 -8.57 4.13
C LEU A 105 -6.20 -8.70 5.63
N LEU A 106 -7.08 -8.17 6.49
CA LEU A 106 -6.84 -8.08 7.93
C LEU A 106 -7.36 -9.27 8.72
N CYS A 107 -8.50 -9.83 8.33
CA CYS A 107 -9.14 -10.93 9.06
C CYS A 107 -9.87 -11.94 8.17
N GLY A 108 -9.83 -11.80 6.84
CA GLY A 108 -10.46 -12.73 5.91
C GLY A 108 -9.46 -13.75 5.32
N GLN A 109 -9.79 -14.30 4.16
CA GLN A 109 -9.01 -15.38 3.53
C GLN A 109 -7.58 -14.93 3.17
N LEU A 110 -7.40 -13.69 2.70
CA LEU A 110 -6.08 -13.16 2.34
C LEU A 110 -5.16 -13.00 3.54
N SER A 111 -5.73 -12.78 4.74
CA SER A 111 -4.96 -12.59 5.98
C SER A 111 -4.07 -13.78 6.37
N ALA A 112 -4.36 -14.99 5.86
CA ALA A 112 -3.54 -16.17 6.11
C ALA A 112 -2.11 -16.01 5.55
N ASN A 113 -1.98 -15.38 4.37
CA ASN A 113 -0.72 -15.23 3.64
C ASN A 113 -0.11 -13.83 3.77
N VAL A 114 -0.83 -12.88 4.38
CA VAL A 114 -0.40 -11.49 4.54
C VAL A 114 0.18 -11.27 5.94
N GLU A 115 1.41 -10.75 6.05
CA GLU A 115 2.01 -10.38 7.35
C GLU A 115 1.62 -8.95 7.76
N ARG A 116 1.65 -8.00 6.82
CA ARG A 116 1.29 -6.59 7.04
C ARG A 116 0.62 -5.98 5.82
N VAL A 117 -0.23 -5.00 6.08
CA VAL A 117 -0.85 -4.18 5.04
C VAL A 117 -0.26 -2.77 5.07
N TRP A 118 0.13 -2.27 3.90
CA TRP A 118 0.69 -0.93 3.71
C TRP A 118 -0.20 -0.10 2.80
N ASN A 119 -0.75 0.98 3.32
CA ASN A 119 -1.37 2.02 2.51
C ASN A 119 -0.24 2.87 1.88
N ILE A 120 -0.07 2.78 0.57
CA ILE A 120 1.04 3.43 -0.15
C ILE A 120 0.60 4.63 -1.01
N GLY A 121 -0.69 4.98 -0.97
CA GLY A 121 -1.23 6.19 -1.57
C GLY A 121 -2.00 5.96 -2.88
N GLY A 122 -2.39 7.00 -3.62
CA GLY A 122 -2.15 8.42 -3.34
C GLY A 122 -3.13 9.00 -2.31
N GLY A 123 -3.35 10.31 -2.40
CA GLY A 123 -4.13 11.07 -1.41
C GLY A 123 -5.51 10.50 -1.08
N GLU A 124 -6.25 9.96 -2.06
CA GLU A 124 -7.56 9.34 -1.81
C GLU A 124 -7.45 8.09 -0.92
N ILE A 125 -6.45 7.23 -1.13
CA ILE A 125 -6.22 6.06 -0.29
C ILE A 125 -5.74 6.46 1.10
N TYR A 126 -4.83 7.44 1.20
CA TYR A 126 -4.41 7.95 2.49
C TYR A 126 -5.59 8.50 3.29
N LYS A 127 -6.44 9.31 2.65
CA LYS A 127 -7.66 9.85 3.26
C LYS A 127 -8.60 8.73 3.72
N LEU A 128 -8.95 7.79 2.83
CA LEU A 128 -9.85 6.68 3.15
C LEU A 128 -9.31 5.82 4.30
N ALA A 129 -8.02 5.47 4.28
CA ALA A 129 -7.41 4.65 5.31
C ALA A 129 -7.45 5.35 6.68
N LEU A 130 -7.14 6.64 6.73
CA LEU A 130 -7.18 7.44 7.97
C LEU A 130 -8.61 7.59 8.51
N GLU A 131 -9.56 8.00 7.66
CA GLU A 131 -10.96 8.24 8.06
C GLU A 131 -11.67 6.96 8.55
N LYS A 132 -11.30 5.80 8.01
CA LYS A 132 -11.92 4.51 8.33
C LYS A 132 -11.18 3.73 9.42
N GLY A 133 -10.12 4.29 10.00
CA GLY A 133 -9.36 3.64 11.07
C GLY A 133 -8.51 2.45 10.61
N PHE A 134 -8.10 2.41 9.34
CA PHE A 134 -7.20 1.40 8.78
C PHE A 134 -5.74 1.87 8.74
N VAL A 135 -5.31 2.59 9.79
CA VAL A 135 -3.92 3.02 9.99
C VAL A 135 -3.57 2.94 11.47
N ASP A 136 -2.69 2.02 11.85
CA ASP A 136 -2.16 1.91 13.21
C ASP A 136 -0.94 2.82 13.44
N TRP A 137 -0.17 3.08 12.39
CA TRP A 137 1.04 3.90 12.45
C TRP A 137 1.42 4.45 11.07
N ILE A 138 2.16 5.56 11.08
CA ILE A 138 2.61 6.25 9.87
C ILE A 138 4.13 6.22 9.83
N LEU A 139 4.68 5.73 8.72
CA LEU A 139 6.09 5.88 8.36
C LEU A 139 6.20 7.03 7.35
N MET A 140 6.70 8.17 7.82
CA MET A 140 6.77 9.39 7.05
C MET A 140 8.23 9.79 6.78
N THR A 141 8.59 9.90 5.49
CA THR A 141 9.82 10.57 5.07
C THR A 141 9.51 12.06 4.87
N ARG A 142 10.21 12.93 5.59
CA ARG A 142 10.14 14.39 5.38
C ARG A 142 11.27 14.81 4.46
N ILE A 143 10.90 15.41 3.33
CA ILE A 143 11.84 15.86 2.32
C ILE A 143 12.17 17.31 2.56
N GLN A 144 13.45 17.55 2.79
CA GLN A 144 14.03 18.88 2.78
C GLN A 144 14.59 19.10 1.39
N THR A 145 13.82 19.76 0.53
CA THR A 145 14.35 20.36 -0.69
C THR A 145 14.78 21.78 -0.34
N GLU A 146 16.05 22.10 -0.57
CA GLU A 146 16.56 23.47 -0.54
C GLU A 146 15.82 24.39 -1.52
#